data_AF-A0AAV9GIM4-F1
#
_entry.id   AF-A0AAV9GIM4-F1
#
_cell.length_a   1.000
_cell.length_b   1.000
_cell.length_c   1.000
_cell.angle_alpha   90.00
_cell.angle_beta   90.00
_cell.angle_gamma   90.00
#
_symmetry.space_group_name_H-M   'P 1'
#
loop_
_entity.id
_entity.type
_entity.pdbx_description
1 polymer ?
#
loop_
_entity_poly.entity_id
_entity_poly.type
_entity_poly.pdbx_seq_one_letter_code
_entity_poly.pdbx_strand_id
1 'polypeptide(L)'
;MAGPTPAAPAGNSTGQGARTGGTGPSFTARKLANEHQLRVYAASLCGLIAVFILFHWTRWLCARIERSMKSSGKSALGLPFVRASRLVRNILVRKVPGFNSAGHALLVTTYVTINLAVTFTNLDGSSMTNYASRFAVMALANLAFVVFLALKNTPLALLTAYSYERLNCLHRIAGYTVFLYIILHASIYTAYFNSTGRMVTMYAERKMIAAIIAGFALLTGVFASTVLRRVWYEAFYVVHICSFITLIVGIGFHQPDFGKGLIVTLFIASMWFSDRLLRAARLVLHSVNNEATLHPLPNGGTKVVFKKMPLRAQAGKHCFVWLPAIRKFETHPFTIHRTSPVEFTVKAHNGFTRDLHKYASENPGVKVKASLDGPYGTFPDPMDFDKIVLIAGGGGATFTFGMAVNILERMKDEAHKNVTFIWAVKKHENLSWFKEQLEYLKTHAHSPKVDIDLYVTQSPAALSQTTPQHGDVSSSASSIGGPSPPLSPTADDVEKGAALQFPAPAKRSALSEKELEHGVETRIEHHIASESDKEGGAVSTTTSHSEHVVKAGRPDLTAMIRNAVNTTPSNQRVLIAACGPDGLMHFVRDTTAKLILGDGPAVELHCEQFGW
;
A
#
# COMPACT_ATOMS: atom_id res chain seq x y z
N MET A 1 -48.66 -82.95 -23.33
CA MET A 1 -47.63 -84.00 -23.45
C MET A 1 -46.60 -83.53 -24.46
N ALA A 2 -45.28 -83.60 -24.31
CA ALA A 2 -44.34 -83.81 -23.21
C ALA A 2 -42.97 -83.46 -23.85
N GLY A 3 -42.10 -82.68 -23.19
CA GLY A 3 -40.71 -82.49 -23.63
C GLY A 3 -39.85 -83.75 -23.43
N PRO A 4 -38.52 -83.73 -23.69
CA PRO A 4 -37.62 -82.77 -23.04
C PRO A 4 -36.42 -82.24 -23.89
N THR A 5 -35.84 -81.13 -23.39
CA THR A 5 -34.47 -80.57 -23.57
C THR A 5 -33.36 -81.53 -23.08
N PRO A 6 -32.02 -81.26 -23.11
CA PRO A 6 -31.28 -80.01 -23.41
C PRO A 6 -29.97 -80.17 -24.26
N ALA A 7 -29.36 -79.04 -24.64
CA ALA A 7 -27.90 -78.96 -24.84
C ALA A 7 -27.37 -77.59 -24.37
N ALA A 8 -26.43 -77.65 -23.42
CA ALA A 8 -25.51 -76.60 -22.96
C ALA A 8 -24.28 -77.34 -22.35
N PRO A 9 -23.13 -76.72 -22.02
CA PRO A 9 -22.66 -75.33 -22.25
C PRO A 9 -21.20 -75.27 -22.80
N ALA A 10 -20.72 -74.10 -23.26
CA ALA A 10 -19.30 -73.74 -23.18
C ALA A 10 -19.07 -72.25 -23.47
N GLY A 11 -18.30 -71.58 -22.60
CA GLY A 11 -17.53 -70.39 -23.00
C GLY A 11 -17.93 -69.06 -22.37
N ASN A 12 -18.00 -68.99 -21.05
CA ASN A 12 -17.90 -67.74 -20.31
C ASN A 12 -16.45 -67.22 -20.44
N SER A 13 -16.19 -66.17 -21.24
CA SER A 13 -14.95 -65.40 -21.15
C SER A 13 -15.28 -63.98 -20.71
N THR A 14 -15.14 -63.81 -19.40
CA THR A 14 -14.91 -62.56 -18.70
C THR A 14 -13.75 -61.79 -19.34
N GLY A 15 -14.06 -60.94 -20.32
CA GLY A 15 -13.19 -59.85 -20.73
C GLY A 15 -13.36 -58.70 -19.75
N GLN A 16 -12.60 -58.72 -18.66
CA GLN A 16 -12.30 -57.53 -17.86
C GLN A 16 -11.63 -56.49 -18.77
N GLY A 17 -12.44 -55.69 -19.44
CA GLY A 17 -12.01 -54.44 -20.04
C GLY A 17 -11.75 -53.45 -18.91
N ALA A 18 -10.56 -53.52 -18.33
CA ALA A 18 -10.02 -52.48 -17.49
C ALA A 18 -10.14 -51.16 -18.24
N ARG A 19 -11.07 -50.30 -17.81
CA ARG A 19 -11.16 -48.90 -18.20
C ARG A 19 -9.93 -48.18 -17.62
N THR A 20 -8.78 -48.34 -18.26
CA THR A 20 -7.66 -47.44 -18.10
C THR A 20 -7.96 -46.18 -18.91
N GLY A 21 -7.97 -45.03 -18.23
CA GLY A 21 -8.27 -43.73 -18.84
C GLY A 21 -7.36 -43.47 -20.03
N GLY A 22 -7.96 -43.17 -21.18
CA GLY A 22 -7.25 -43.00 -22.44
C GLY A 22 -6.21 -41.89 -22.39
N THR A 23 -4.93 -42.28 -22.34
CA THR A 23 -3.79 -41.42 -22.67
C THR A 23 -3.45 -41.60 -24.15
N GLY A 24 -4.27 -41.03 -25.03
CA GLY A 24 -3.94 -40.95 -26.45
C GLY A 24 -2.71 -40.05 -26.69
N PRO A 25 -1.94 -40.25 -27.78
CA PRO A 25 -0.73 -39.48 -28.09
C PRO A 25 -0.98 -37.95 -28.13
N SER A 26 -2.17 -37.52 -28.55
CA SER A 26 -2.60 -36.11 -28.55
C SER A 26 -2.68 -35.49 -27.13
N PHE A 27 -3.16 -36.24 -26.13
CA PHE A 27 -3.27 -35.74 -24.74
C PHE A 27 -1.88 -35.57 -24.10
N THR A 28 -0.99 -36.53 -24.34
CA THR A 28 0.41 -36.48 -23.86
C THR A 28 1.17 -35.32 -24.50
N ALA A 29 1.03 -35.13 -25.82
CA ALA A 29 1.63 -34.00 -26.54
C ALA A 29 1.16 -32.66 -25.97
N ARG A 30 -0.15 -32.49 -25.74
CA ARG A 30 -0.71 -31.30 -25.09
C ARG A 30 -0.15 -31.06 -23.70
N LYS A 31 -0.06 -32.11 -22.88
CA LYS A 31 0.51 -32.00 -21.52
C LYS A 31 1.96 -31.50 -21.57
N LEU A 32 2.79 -32.08 -22.43
CA LEU A 32 4.19 -31.65 -22.61
C LEU A 32 4.28 -30.20 -23.10
N ALA A 33 3.46 -29.79 -24.06
CA ALA A 33 3.41 -28.40 -24.55
C ALA A 33 2.96 -27.43 -23.44
N ASN A 34 2.04 -27.85 -22.57
CA ASN A 34 1.62 -27.08 -21.40
C ASN A 34 2.74 -26.91 -20.38
N GLU A 35 3.46 -27.99 -20.10
CA GLU A 35 4.59 -27.97 -19.17
C GLU A 35 5.76 -27.13 -19.70
N HIS A 36 6.03 -27.17 -21.00
CA HIS A 36 7.03 -26.33 -21.63
C HIS A 36 6.69 -24.85 -21.46
N GLN A 37 5.46 -24.44 -21.79
CA GLN A 37 5.07 -23.03 -21.63
C GLN A 37 5.04 -22.57 -20.17
N LEU A 38 4.72 -23.45 -19.21
CA LEU A 38 4.84 -23.12 -17.79
C LEU A 38 6.29 -22.77 -17.42
N ARG A 39 7.28 -23.49 -17.96
CA ARG A 39 8.70 -23.19 -17.76
C ARG A 39 9.08 -21.87 -18.43
N VAL A 40 8.62 -21.62 -19.66
CA VAL A 40 8.86 -20.36 -20.38
C VAL A 40 8.26 -19.18 -19.61
N TYR A 41 7.04 -19.32 -19.09
CA TYR A 41 6.39 -18.31 -18.27
C TYR A 41 7.19 -18.01 -16.99
N ALA A 42 7.56 -19.05 -16.25
CA ALA A 42 8.37 -18.91 -15.04
C ALA A 42 9.72 -18.23 -15.34
N ALA A 43 10.41 -18.65 -16.41
CA ALA A 43 11.66 -18.04 -16.86
C ALA A 43 11.47 -16.55 -17.24
N SER A 44 10.37 -16.21 -17.92
CA SER A 44 10.06 -14.83 -18.32
C SER A 44 9.81 -13.93 -17.10
N LEU A 45 9.05 -14.41 -16.10
CA LEU A 45 8.83 -13.67 -14.85
C LEU A 45 10.11 -13.54 -14.03
N CYS A 46 10.92 -14.60 -13.92
CA CYS A 46 12.22 -14.55 -13.27
C CYS A 46 13.15 -13.56 -13.98
N GLY A 47 13.16 -13.53 -15.31
CA GLY A 47 13.91 -12.56 -16.11
C GLY A 47 13.45 -11.12 -15.84
N LEU A 48 12.14 -10.88 -15.80
CA LEU A 48 11.59 -9.57 -15.44
C LEU A 48 12.04 -9.14 -14.05
N ILE A 49 11.92 -10.01 -13.04
CA ILE A 49 12.38 -9.75 -11.67
C ILE A 49 13.90 -9.48 -11.65
N ALA A 50 14.69 -10.28 -12.38
CA ALA A 50 16.13 -10.13 -12.47
C ALA A 50 16.53 -8.77 -13.07
N VAL A 51 15.82 -8.27 -14.09
CA VAL A 51 16.06 -6.92 -14.65
C VAL A 51 15.89 -5.84 -13.58
N PHE A 52 14.86 -5.94 -12.72
CA PHE A 52 14.67 -4.99 -11.63
C PHE A 52 15.78 -5.07 -10.57
N ILE A 53 16.19 -6.29 -10.21
CA ILE A 53 17.30 -6.52 -9.27
C ILE A 53 18.58 -5.93 -9.85
N LEU A 54 18.96 -6.31 -11.07
CA LEU A 54 20.16 -5.81 -11.74
C LEU A 54 20.15 -4.29 -11.86
N PHE A 55 19.04 -3.70 -12.31
CA PHE A 55 18.92 -2.24 -12.41
C PHE A 55 19.11 -1.55 -11.05
N HIS A 56 18.52 -2.11 -9.98
CA HIS A 56 18.70 -1.59 -8.62
C HIS A 56 20.17 -1.62 -8.18
N TRP A 57 20.83 -2.77 -8.31
CA TRP A 57 22.22 -2.96 -7.87
C TRP A 57 23.22 -2.20 -8.74
N THR A 58 23.05 -2.17 -10.06
CA THR A 58 23.88 -1.36 -10.96
C THR A 58 23.80 0.11 -10.60
N ARG A 59 22.59 0.64 -10.36
CA ARG A 59 22.41 2.05 -9.94
C ARG A 59 23.10 2.33 -8.61
N TRP A 60 22.92 1.45 -7.62
CA TRP A 60 23.56 1.58 -6.32
C TRP A 60 25.10 1.57 -6.44
N LEU A 61 25.64 0.64 -7.24
CA LEU A 61 27.07 0.51 -7.47
C LEU A 61 27.63 1.74 -8.20
N CYS A 62 27.00 2.19 -9.29
CA CYS A 62 27.43 3.39 -10.02
C CYS A 62 27.41 4.63 -9.12
N ALA A 63 26.36 4.82 -8.30
CA ALA A 63 26.30 5.92 -7.36
C ALA A 63 27.38 5.83 -6.26
N ARG A 64 27.73 4.61 -5.82
CA ARG A 64 28.81 4.38 -4.86
C ARG A 64 30.19 4.66 -5.46
N ILE A 65 30.45 4.20 -6.68
CA ILE A 65 31.70 4.47 -7.41
C ILE A 65 31.85 5.97 -7.66
N GLU A 66 30.78 6.65 -8.08
CA GLU A 66 30.79 8.10 -8.28
C GLU A 66 31.14 8.85 -7.00
N ARG A 67 30.58 8.45 -5.85
CA ARG A 67 30.94 9.02 -4.53
C ARG A 67 32.43 8.84 -4.22
N SER A 68 32.96 7.65 -4.43
CA SER A 68 34.37 7.32 -4.17
C SER A 68 35.31 8.11 -5.10
N MET A 69 35.02 8.16 -6.39
CA MET A 69 35.84 8.85 -7.40
C MET A 69 35.82 10.37 -7.22
N LYS A 70 34.66 10.96 -6.86
CA LYS A 70 34.54 12.39 -6.55
C LYS A 70 35.33 12.78 -5.30
N SER A 71 35.35 11.94 -4.27
CA SER A 71 36.21 12.14 -3.10
C SER A 71 37.71 12.11 -3.47
N SER A 72 38.08 11.32 -4.48
CA SER A 72 39.46 11.17 -4.98
C SER A 72 39.84 12.17 -6.10
N GLY A 73 38.97 13.10 -6.50
CA GLY A 73 39.25 14.09 -7.55
C GLY A 73 39.41 13.53 -8.98
N LYS A 74 39.03 12.27 -9.24
CA LYS A 74 39.17 11.64 -10.57
C LYS A 74 37.88 11.80 -11.38
N SER A 75 38.00 12.12 -12.68
CA SER A 75 36.84 12.24 -13.56
C SER A 75 36.14 10.88 -13.72
N ALA A 76 34.82 10.85 -13.53
CA ALA A 76 34.06 9.62 -13.37
C ALA A 76 33.73 8.97 -14.72
N LEU A 77 34.27 7.77 -14.97
CA LEU A 77 33.94 6.91 -16.11
C LEU A 77 32.43 6.58 -16.23
N GLY A 78 31.65 6.77 -15.15
CA GLY A 78 30.20 6.52 -15.09
C GLY A 78 29.29 7.69 -15.48
N LEU A 79 29.83 8.87 -15.83
CA LEU A 79 29.04 10.07 -16.13
C LEU A 79 27.99 9.89 -17.25
N PRO A 80 28.27 9.22 -18.40
CA PRO A 80 27.25 9.03 -19.44
C PRO A 80 26.13 8.10 -18.98
N PHE A 81 26.46 7.03 -18.24
CA PHE A 81 25.47 6.10 -17.70
C PHE A 81 24.55 6.78 -16.67
N VAL A 82 25.11 7.59 -15.76
CA VAL A 82 24.34 8.32 -14.76
C VAL A 82 23.41 9.35 -15.42
N ARG A 83 23.90 10.07 -16.43
CA ARG A 83 23.06 10.99 -17.24
C ARG A 83 21.91 10.24 -17.91
N ALA A 84 22.19 9.15 -18.62
CA ALA A 84 21.17 8.33 -19.25
C ALA A 84 20.15 7.77 -18.25
N SER A 85 20.62 7.26 -17.11
CA SER A 85 19.78 6.75 -16.02
C SER A 85 18.85 7.84 -15.46
N ARG A 86 19.34 9.06 -15.29
CA ARG A 86 18.52 10.21 -14.85
C ARG A 86 17.45 10.58 -15.88
N LEU A 87 17.80 10.62 -17.16
CA LEU A 87 16.84 10.91 -18.24
C LEU A 87 15.75 9.84 -18.34
N VAL A 88 16.12 8.56 -18.25
CA VAL A 88 15.15 7.45 -18.18
C VAL A 88 14.25 7.61 -16.96
N ARG A 89 14.82 7.88 -15.77
CA ARG A 89 14.03 8.04 -14.54
C ARG A 89 13.09 9.25 -14.60
N ASN A 90 13.50 10.35 -15.23
CA ASN A 90 12.62 11.51 -15.47
C ASN A 90 11.34 11.04 -16.16
N ILE A 91 11.45 10.22 -17.19
CA ILE A 91 10.30 9.64 -17.91
C ILE A 91 9.53 8.67 -16.99
N LEU A 92 10.22 7.71 -16.36
CA LEU A 92 9.58 6.63 -15.59
C LEU A 92 8.83 7.11 -14.33
N VAL A 93 9.18 8.28 -13.79
CA VAL A 93 8.52 8.87 -12.60
C VAL A 93 7.27 9.68 -12.98
N ARG A 94 7.17 10.21 -14.20
CA ARG A 94 6.01 11.00 -14.63
C ARG A 94 4.72 10.18 -14.59
N LYS A 95 3.62 10.81 -14.21
CA LYS A 95 2.29 10.19 -14.25
C LYS A 95 1.86 9.90 -15.70
N VAL A 96 1.12 8.82 -15.88
CA VAL A 96 0.46 8.44 -17.15
C VAL A 96 -1.01 8.14 -16.84
N PRO A 97 -1.98 8.46 -17.72
CA PRO A 97 -3.39 8.13 -17.47
C PRO A 97 -3.58 6.67 -17.07
N GLY A 98 -4.32 6.42 -15.98
CA GLY A 98 -4.55 5.09 -15.43
C GLY A 98 -3.43 4.50 -14.56
N PHE A 99 -2.24 5.12 -14.49
CA PHE A 99 -1.10 4.62 -13.71
C PHE A 99 -0.44 5.70 -12.84
N ASN A 100 0.15 5.27 -11.71
CA ASN A 100 0.86 6.19 -10.82
C ASN A 100 2.14 6.78 -11.44
N SER A 101 2.76 6.04 -12.38
CA SER A 101 3.88 6.53 -13.17
C SER A 101 4.05 5.75 -14.48
N ALA A 102 4.81 6.29 -15.43
CA ALA A 102 5.15 5.61 -16.68
C ALA A 102 5.91 4.29 -16.44
N GLY A 103 6.74 4.23 -15.39
CA GLY A 103 7.38 2.98 -14.97
C GLY A 103 6.40 1.91 -14.53
N HIS A 104 5.32 2.28 -13.83
CA HIS A 104 4.24 1.33 -13.51
C HIS A 104 3.51 0.89 -14.78
N ALA A 105 3.20 1.81 -15.70
CA ALA A 105 2.56 1.50 -16.97
C ALA A 105 3.40 0.52 -17.80
N LEU A 106 4.71 0.76 -17.89
CA LEU A 106 5.66 -0.11 -18.60
C LEU A 106 5.71 -1.51 -17.96
N LEU A 107 5.83 -1.59 -16.63
CA LEU A 107 5.84 -2.88 -15.91
C LEU A 107 4.57 -3.69 -16.19
N VAL A 108 3.42 -3.05 -16.10
CA VAL A 108 2.12 -3.69 -16.34
C VAL A 108 1.99 -4.12 -17.79
N THR A 109 2.36 -3.27 -18.73
CA THR A 109 2.31 -3.58 -20.16
C THR A 109 3.19 -4.78 -20.49
N THR A 110 4.44 -4.79 -19.99
CA THR A 110 5.36 -5.93 -20.17
C THR A 110 4.79 -7.21 -19.58
N TYR A 111 4.22 -7.16 -18.37
CA TYR A 111 3.59 -8.32 -17.74
C TYR A 111 2.40 -8.86 -18.57
N VAL A 112 1.55 -7.97 -19.09
CA VAL A 112 0.41 -8.36 -19.96
C VAL A 112 0.91 -8.96 -21.28
N THR A 113 1.92 -8.34 -21.91
CA THR A 113 2.53 -8.84 -23.15
C THR A 113 3.13 -10.24 -22.95
N ILE A 114 3.86 -10.49 -21.85
CA ILE A 114 4.37 -11.82 -21.52
C ILE A 114 3.22 -12.82 -21.41
N ASN A 115 2.14 -12.43 -20.72
CA ASN A 115 0.98 -13.30 -20.55
C ASN A 115 0.32 -13.67 -21.88
N LEU A 116 0.10 -12.69 -22.76
CA LEU A 116 -0.47 -12.93 -24.08
C LEU A 116 0.46 -13.78 -24.95
N ALA A 117 1.73 -13.42 -25.03
CA ALA A 117 2.71 -14.14 -25.83
C ALA A 117 2.85 -15.61 -25.41
N VAL A 118 3.02 -15.89 -24.11
CA VAL A 118 3.19 -17.26 -23.62
C VAL A 118 1.89 -18.07 -23.71
N THR A 119 0.72 -17.41 -23.62
CA THR A 119 -0.58 -18.09 -23.77
C THR A 119 -0.78 -18.59 -25.20
N PHE A 120 -0.46 -17.78 -26.21
CA PHE A 120 -0.82 -18.08 -27.60
C PHE A 120 0.31 -18.66 -28.44
N THR A 121 1.56 -18.65 -27.97
CA THR A 121 2.68 -19.30 -28.67
C THR A 121 2.64 -20.83 -28.54
N ASN A 122 2.94 -21.54 -29.63
CA ASN A 122 2.93 -23.00 -29.71
C ASN A 122 1.61 -23.62 -29.19
N LEU A 123 0.48 -22.97 -29.46
CA LEU A 123 -0.84 -23.47 -29.12
C LEU A 123 -1.44 -24.17 -30.33
N ASP A 124 -1.73 -25.46 -30.18
CA ASP A 124 -2.44 -26.24 -31.19
C ASP A 124 -3.92 -25.84 -31.22
N GLY A 125 -4.33 -25.15 -32.31
CA GLY A 125 -5.67 -24.67 -32.54
C GLY A 125 -6.69 -25.74 -32.97
N SER A 126 -6.27 -27.00 -33.13
CA SER A 126 -7.12 -28.10 -33.63
C SER A 126 -8.30 -28.45 -32.71
N SER A 127 -8.21 -28.14 -31.41
CA SER A 127 -9.25 -28.47 -30.43
C SER A 127 -9.49 -27.32 -29.45
N MET A 128 -10.77 -27.01 -29.20
CA MET A 128 -11.19 -26.06 -28.16
C MET A 128 -10.63 -26.43 -26.77
N THR A 129 -10.44 -27.72 -26.50
CA THR A 129 -9.89 -28.19 -25.22
C THR A 129 -8.43 -27.83 -25.02
N ASN A 130 -7.68 -27.58 -26.10
CA ASN A 130 -6.30 -27.11 -26.03
C ASN A 130 -6.24 -25.68 -25.48
N TYR A 131 -7.11 -24.79 -25.98
CA TYR A 131 -7.28 -23.43 -25.45
C TYR A 131 -7.70 -23.46 -23.98
N ALA A 132 -8.74 -24.22 -23.64
CA ALA A 132 -9.23 -24.31 -22.27
C ALA A 132 -8.15 -24.83 -21.31
N SER A 133 -7.39 -25.85 -21.72
CA SER A 133 -6.28 -26.37 -20.93
C SER A 133 -5.13 -25.38 -20.79
N ARG A 134 -4.82 -24.61 -21.84
CA ARG A 134 -3.80 -23.56 -21.81
C ARG A 134 -4.15 -22.47 -20.81
N PHE A 135 -5.39 -21.97 -20.84
CA PHE A 135 -5.86 -20.96 -19.89
C PHE A 135 -5.80 -21.45 -18.44
N ALA A 136 -6.15 -22.72 -18.14
CA ALA A 136 -6.00 -23.27 -16.79
C ALA A 136 -4.55 -23.27 -16.30
N VAL A 137 -3.59 -23.67 -17.14
CA VAL A 137 -2.17 -23.71 -16.77
C VAL A 137 -1.64 -22.29 -16.55
N MET A 138 -2.03 -21.35 -17.41
CA MET A 138 -1.66 -19.93 -17.25
C MET A 138 -2.32 -19.30 -16.01
N ALA A 139 -3.56 -19.68 -15.68
CA ALA A 139 -4.23 -19.25 -14.46
C ALA A 139 -3.49 -19.74 -13.21
N LEU A 140 -3.11 -21.03 -13.16
CA LEU A 140 -2.39 -21.59 -12.03
C LEU A 140 -1.00 -20.97 -11.86
N ALA A 141 -0.29 -20.73 -12.96
CA ALA A 141 1.00 -20.04 -12.95
C ALA A 141 0.89 -18.60 -12.43
N ASN A 142 -0.13 -17.88 -12.89
CA ASN A 142 -0.42 -16.53 -12.40
C ASN A 142 -0.86 -16.52 -10.94
N LEU A 143 -1.62 -17.52 -10.49
CA LEU A 143 -2.02 -17.62 -9.09
C LEU A 143 -0.80 -17.75 -8.15
N ALA A 144 0.22 -18.51 -8.56
CA ALA A 144 1.49 -18.55 -7.83
C ALA A 144 2.16 -17.18 -7.76
N PHE A 145 2.16 -16.43 -8.86
CA PHE A 145 2.70 -15.08 -8.89
C PHE A 145 1.89 -14.09 -8.04
N VAL A 146 0.56 -14.16 -8.07
CA VAL A 146 -0.36 -13.36 -7.24
C VAL A 146 -0.03 -13.55 -5.76
N VAL A 147 0.12 -14.80 -5.30
CA VAL A 147 0.46 -15.10 -3.90
C VAL A 147 1.85 -14.60 -3.55
N PHE A 148 2.85 -14.81 -4.41
CA PHE A 148 4.20 -14.31 -4.22
C PHE A 148 4.24 -12.77 -4.02
N LEU A 149 3.48 -12.03 -4.82
CA LEU A 149 3.38 -10.56 -4.70
C LEU A 149 2.66 -10.09 -3.43
N ALA A 150 1.85 -10.93 -2.80
CA ALA A 150 1.12 -10.61 -1.57
C ALA A 150 1.90 -10.89 -0.28
N LEU A 151 3.03 -11.61 -0.36
CA LEU A 151 3.84 -11.96 0.80
C LEU A 151 4.35 -10.69 1.48
N LYS A 152 4.08 -10.56 2.79
CA LYS A 152 4.55 -9.42 3.58
C LYS A 152 6.04 -9.57 3.89
N ASN A 153 6.48 -10.81 4.06
CA ASN A 153 7.88 -11.19 4.22
C ASN A 153 8.49 -11.60 2.89
N THR A 154 8.33 -10.78 1.85
CA THR A 154 8.83 -11.10 0.52
C THR A 154 10.36 -11.12 0.47
N PRO A 155 10.99 -12.14 -0.16
CA PRO A 155 12.43 -12.15 -0.37
C PRO A 155 12.90 -10.99 -1.27
N LEU A 156 11.99 -10.39 -2.06
CA LEU A 156 12.30 -9.21 -2.87
C LEU A 156 12.67 -7.99 -2.03
N ALA A 157 12.22 -7.91 -0.77
CA ALA A 157 12.61 -6.81 0.12
C ALA A 157 14.11 -6.83 0.45
N LEU A 158 14.79 -7.97 0.32
CA LEU A 158 16.25 -8.09 0.49
C LEU A 158 17.00 -7.80 -0.81
N LEU A 159 16.41 -8.16 -1.96
CA LEU A 159 17.05 -8.08 -3.27
C LEU A 159 16.79 -6.75 -3.99
N THR A 160 15.75 -6.04 -3.57
CA THR A 160 15.29 -4.78 -4.16
C THR A 160 14.90 -3.80 -3.06
N ALA A 161 14.88 -2.50 -3.38
CA ALA A 161 14.39 -1.47 -2.45
C ALA A 161 12.86 -1.41 -2.33
N TYR A 162 12.12 -2.45 -2.76
CA TYR A 162 10.66 -2.47 -2.75
C TYR A 162 10.13 -3.37 -1.65
N SER A 163 9.28 -2.82 -0.79
CA SER A 163 8.46 -3.58 0.14
C SER A 163 7.10 -3.92 -0.48
N TYR A 164 6.37 -4.83 0.17
CA TYR A 164 5.17 -5.48 -0.37
C TYR A 164 4.10 -4.48 -0.83
N GLU A 165 4.01 -3.30 -0.18
CA GLU A 165 2.98 -2.32 -0.49
C GLU A 165 3.10 -1.79 -1.93
N ARG A 166 4.32 -1.73 -2.46
CA ARG A 166 4.60 -1.34 -3.84
C ARG A 166 4.23 -2.43 -4.84
N LEU A 167 4.30 -3.70 -4.43
CA LEU A 167 3.94 -4.87 -5.24
C LEU A 167 2.42 -5.07 -5.37
N ASN A 168 1.63 -4.48 -4.48
CA ASN A 168 0.17 -4.61 -4.47
C ASN A 168 -0.51 -4.17 -5.78
N CYS A 169 0.08 -3.24 -6.53
CA CYS A 169 -0.45 -2.85 -7.84
C CYS A 169 -0.43 -4.04 -8.81
N LEU A 170 0.71 -4.72 -8.91
CA LEU A 170 0.88 -5.87 -9.77
C LEU A 170 0.08 -7.08 -9.25
N HIS A 171 -0.05 -7.24 -7.92
CA HIS A 171 -0.91 -8.28 -7.33
C HIS A 171 -2.37 -8.16 -7.82
N ARG A 172 -2.93 -6.94 -7.84
CA ARG A 172 -4.31 -6.73 -8.33
C ARG A 172 -4.45 -7.09 -9.81
N ILE A 173 -3.52 -6.61 -10.63
CA ILE A 173 -3.54 -6.85 -12.09
C ILE A 173 -3.39 -8.34 -12.38
N ALA A 174 -2.45 -9.01 -11.72
CA ALA A 174 -2.29 -10.45 -11.86
C ALA A 174 -3.51 -11.23 -11.35
N GLY A 175 -4.17 -10.76 -10.29
CA GLY A 175 -5.44 -11.33 -9.81
C GLY A 175 -6.55 -11.24 -10.86
N TYR A 176 -6.69 -10.10 -11.54
CA TYR A 176 -7.62 -9.95 -12.66
C TYR A 176 -7.26 -10.85 -13.84
N THR A 177 -5.97 -11.05 -14.14
CA THR A 177 -5.51 -12.00 -15.15
C THR A 177 -5.91 -13.44 -14.81
N VAL A 178 -5.71 -13.88 -13.56
CA VAL A 178 -6.15 -15.22 -13.11
C VAL A 178 -7.66 -15.36 -13.31
N PHE A 179 -8.43 -14.37 -12.90
CA PHE A 179 -9.89 -14.38 -13.04
C PHE A 179 -10.33 -14.49 -14.51
N LEU A 180 -9.74 -13.70 -15.40
CA LEU A 180 -10.02 -13.78 -16.84
C LEU A 180 -9.71 -15.16 -17.40
N TYR A 181 -8.54 -15.74 -17.08
CA TYR A 181 -8.19 -17.07 -17.56
C TYR A 181 -9.10 -18.17 -17.01
N ILE A 182 -9.56 -18.06 -15.77
CA ILE A 182 -10.52 -19.03 -15.21
C ILE A 182 -11.90 -18.90 -15.88
N ILE A 183 -12.37 -17.69 -16.21
CA ILE A 183 -13.59 -17.51 -16.99
C ILE A 183 -13.46 -18.18 -18.37
N LEU A 184 -12.35 -17.94 -19.07
CA LEU A 184 -12.11 -18.53 -20.38
C LEU A 184 -11.98 -20.06 -20.31
N HIS A 185 -11.25 -20.57 -19.33
CA HIS A 185 -11.13 -22.01 -19.07
C HIS A 185 -12.50 -22.66 -18.83
N ALA A 186 -13.30 -22.11 -17.91
CA ALA A 186 -14.59 -22.66 -17.53
C ALA A 186 -15.60 -22.56 -18.69
N SER A 187 -15.69 -21.41 -19.36
CA SER A 187 -16.64 -21.20 -20.47
C SER A 187 -16.34 -22.12 -21.66
N ILE A 188 -15.08 -22.26 -22.06
CA ILE A 188 -14.70 -23.12 -23.19
C ILE A 188 -14.93 -24.60 -22.87
N TYR A 189 -14.60 -25.07 -21.65
CA TYR A 189 -14.92 -26.46 -21.26
C TYR A 189 -16.44 -26.69 -21.16
N THR A 190 -17.20 -25.72 -20.65
CA THR A 190 -18.67 -25.79 -20.62
C THR A 190 -19.23 -25.96 -22.03
N ALA A 191 -18.79 -25.12 -22.97
CA ALA A 191 -19.19 -25.19 -24.38
C ALA A 191 -18.81 -26.54 -25.01
N TYR A 192 -17.59 -27.04 -24.74
CA TYR A 192 -17.14 -28.33 -25.23
C TYR A 192 -17.96 -29.50 -24.67
N PHE A 193 -18.25 -29.53 -23.37
CA PHE A 193 -19.07 -30.59 -22.77
C PHE A 193 -20.52 -30.54 -23.25
N ASN A 194 -21.06 -29.35 -23.48
CA ASN A 194 -22.38 -29.19 -24.11
C ASN A 194 -22.38 -29.73 -25.55
N SER A 195 -21.39 -29.35 -26.37
CA SER A 195 -21.29 -29.81 -27.77
C SER A 195 -21.11 -31.32 -27.92
N THR A 196 -20.57 -31.99 -26.90
CA THR A 196 -20.35 -33.44 -26.88
C THR A 196 -21.42 -34.20 -26.10
N GLY A 197 -22.49 -33.54 -25.64
CA GLY A 197 -23.58 -34.17 -24.88
C GLY A 197 -23.20 -34.70 -23.49
N ARG A 198 -22.03 -34.32 -22.97
CA ARG A 198 -21.46 -34.82 -21.70
C ARG A 198 -21.64 -33.87 -20.52
N MET A 199 -22.37 -32.78 -20.69
CA MET A 199 -22.51 -31.76 -19.65
C MET A 199 -23.04 -32.35 -18.33
N VAL A 200 -24.16 -33.07 -18.35
CA VAL A 200 -24.76 -33.64 -17.12
C VAL A 200 -23.80 -34.60 -16.42
N THR A 201 -23.13 -35.47 -17.18
CA THR A 201 -22.19 -36.45 -16.61
C THR A 201 -20.95 -35.77 -16.01
N MET A 202 -20.37 -34.79 -16.70
CA MET A 202 -19.16 -34.11 -16.21
C MET A 202 -19.46 -33.27 -14.96
N TYR A 203 -20.59 -32.56 -14.92
CA TYR A 203 -20.93 -31.69 -13.78
C TYR A 203 -21.38 -32.47 -12.53
N ALA A 204 -21.75 -33.74 -12.68
CA ALA A 204 -21.99 -34.65 -11.56
C ALA A 204 -20.68 -35.17 -10.93
N GLU A 205 -19.54 -35.06 -11.62
CA GLU A 205 -18.25 -35.50 -11.08
C GLU A 205 -17.77 -34.60 -9.95
N ARG A 206 -17.28 -35.23 -8.87
CA ARG A 206 -16.72 -34.51 -7.69
C ARG A 206 -15.59 -33.54 -8.08
N LYS A 207 -14.75 -33.92 -9.04
CA LYS A 207 -13.66 -33.06 -9.55
C LYS A 207 -14.20 -31.78 -10.21
N MET A 208 -15.34 -31.84 -10.91
CA MET A 208 -15.95 -30.65 -11.51
C MET A 208 -16.68 -29.80 -10.47
N ILE A 209 -17.38 -30.40 -9.51
CA ILE A 209 -17.99 -29.67 -8.41
C ILE A 209 -16.93 -28.86 -7.65
N ALA A 210 -15.77 -29.44 -7.36
CA ALA A 210 -14.65 -28.74 -6.75
C ALA A 210 -14.13 -27.56 -7.61
N ALA A 211 -14.08 -27.74 -8.93
CA ALA A 211 -13.72 -26.67 -9.88
C ALA A 211 -14.70 -25.50 -9.84
N ILE A 212 -16.00 -25.79 -9.77
CA ILE A 212 -17.07 -24.79 -9.70
C ILE A 212 -16.96 -24.00 -8.40
N ILE A 213 -16.79 -24.70 -7.27
CA ILE A 213 -16.57 -24.06 -5.96
C ILE A 213 -15.33 -23.17 -5.99
N ALA A 214 -14.22 -23.63 -6.57
CA ALA A 214 -13.01 -22.84 -6.73
C ALA A 214 -13.24 -21.58 -7.61
N GLY A 215 -13.96 -21.73 -8.73
CA GLY A 215 -14.32 -20.62 -9.62
C GLY A 215 -15.17 -19.56 -8.93
N PHE A 216 -16.20 -19.96 -8.18
CA PHE A 216 -17.04 -19.04 -7.40
C PHE A 216 -16.30 -18.40 -6.23
N ALA A 217 -15.37 -19.12 -5.60
CA ALA A 217 -14.50 -18.55 -4.58
C ALA A 217 -13.61 -17.45 -5.18
N LEU A 218 -13.02 -17.68 -6.36
CA LEU A 218 -12.25 -16.65 -7.06
C LEU A 218 -13.11 -15.43 -7.44
N LEU A 219 -14.32 -15.66 -7.99
CA LEU A 219 -15.28 -14.59 -8.29
C LEU A 219 -15.60 -13.75 -7.05
N THR A 220 -15.91 -14.40 -5.94
CA THR A 220 -16.22 -13.76 -4.65
C THR A 220 -15.02 -12.97 -4.14
N GLY A 221 -13.81 -13.53 -4.22
CA GLY A 221 -12.58 -12.85 -3.81
C GLY A 221 -12.26 -11.60 -4.64
N VAL A 222 -12.52 -11.65 -5.96
CA VAL A 222 -12.35 -10.48 -6.85
C VAL A 222 -13.41 -9.43 -6.57
N PHE A 223 -14.68 -9.82 -6.44
CA PHE A 223 -15.78 -8.92 -6.08
C PHE A 223 -15.53 -8.21 -4.75
N ALA A 224 -15.10 -8.95 -3.73
CA ALA A 224 -14.75 -8.37 -2.43
C ALA A 224 -13.63 -7.33 -2.56
N SER A 225 -12.65 -7.56 -3.43
CA SER A 225 -11.52 -6.65 -3.64
C SER A 225 -11.89 -5.36 -4.37
N THR A 226 -12.88 -5.39 -5.26
CA THR A 226 -13.29 -4.23 -6.07
C THR A 226 -14.38 -3.41 -5.39
N VAL A 227 -15.36 -4.07 -4.77
CA VAL A 227 -16.53 -3.43 -4.18
C VAL A 227 -16.41 -3.35 -2.66
N LEU A 228 -16.34 -4.49 -1.99
CA LEU A 228 -16.43 -4.55 -0.52
C LEU A 228 -15.30 -3.80 0.18
N ARG A 229 -14.09 -3.81 -0.38
CA ARG A 229 -12.93 -3.09 0.16
C ARG A 229 -13.18 -1.59 0.34
N ARG A 230 -13.96 -0.96 -0.55
CA ARG A 230 -14.23 0.48 -0.52
C ARG A 230 -15.27 0.88 0.53
N VAL A 231 -16.14 -0.06 0.89
CA VAL A 231 -17.29 0.19 1.79
C VAL A 231 -17.00 -0.34 3.19
N TRP A 232 -16.44 -1.55 3.29
CA TRP A 232 -16.19 -2.24 4.54
C TRP A 232 -14.90 -3.07 4.45
N TYR A 233 -13.79 -2.43 4.82
CA TYR A 233 -12.45 -3.03 4.71
C TYR A 233 -12.29 -4.33 5.52
N GLU A 234 -12.81 -4.37 6.76
CA GLU A 234 -12.73 -5.55 7.64
C GLU A 234 -13.43 -6.77 7.00
N ALA A 235 -14.66 -6.58 6.49
CA ALA A 235 -15.40 -7.64 5.81
C ALA A 235 -14.70 -8.09 4.51
N PHE A 236 -14.17 -7.15 3.73
CA PHE A 236 -13.35 -7.46 2.56
C PHE A 236 -12.20 -8.40 2.91
N TYR A 237 -11.43 -8.09 3.95
CA TYR A 237 -10.27 -8.88 4.32
C TYR A 237 -10.65 -10.32 4.67
N VAL A 238 -11.72 -10.51 5.46
CA VAL A 238 -12.22 -11.84 5.85
C VAL A 238 -12.70 -12.61 4.62
N VAL A 239 -13.59 -12.02 3.82
CA VAL A 239 -14.16 -12.68 2.63
C VAL A 239 -13.07 -13.06 1.63
N HIS A 240 -12.08 -12.18 1.41
CA HIS A 240 -10.99 -12.42 0.48
C HIS A 240 -10.09 -13.59 0.93
N ILE A 241 -9.75 -13.66 2.22
CA ILE A 241 -8.94 -14.76 2.77
C ILE A 241 -9.71 -16.08 2.76
N CYS A 242 -10.97 -16.10 3.19
CA CYS A 242 -11.80 -17.31 3.12
C CYS A 242 -11.94 -17.80 1.67
N SER A 243 -12.21 -16.88 0.73
CA SER A 243 -12.28 -17.18 -0.70
C SER A 243 -10.97 -17.76 -1.23
N PHE A 244 -9.81 -17.24 -0.80
CA PHE A 244 -8.51 -17.77 -1.19
C PHE A 244 -8.29 -19.20 -0.65
N ILE A 245 -8.63 -19.48 0.61
CA ILE A 245 -8.51 -20.82 1.19
C ILE A 245 -9.40 -21.81 0.41
N THR A 246 -10.66 -21.45 0.18
CA THR A 246 -11.61 -22.26 -0.60
C THR A 246 -11.12 -22.48 -2.03
N LEU A 247 -10.54 -21.46 -2.67
CA LEU A 247 -9.95 -21.56 -4.00
C LEU A 247 -8.82 -22.60 -4.03
N ILE A 248 -7.86 -22.53 -3.11
CA ILE A 248 -6.70 -23.45 -3.08
C ILE A 248 -7.14 -24.89 -2.79
N VAL A 249 -8.02 -25.08 -1.82
CA VAL A 249 -8.57 -26.41 -1.49
C VAL A 249 -9.39 -26.95 -2.67
N GLY A 250 -10.22 -26.12 -3.30
CA GLY A 250 -11.02 -26.49 -4.46
C GLY A 250 -10.17 -26.87 -5.67
N ILE A 251 -9.07 -26.14 -5.95
CA ILE A 251 -8.11 -26.52 -7.00
C ILE A 251 -7.48 -27.88 -6.68
N GLY A 252 -7.10 -28.13 -5.43
CA GLY A 252 -6.54 -29.41 -4.99
C GLY A 252 -7.49 -30.58 -5.24
N PHE A 253 -8.79 -30.43 -4.93
CA PHE A 253 -9.79 -31.47 -5.22
C PHE A 253 -10.21 -31.55 -6.69
N HIS A 254 -10.04 -30.48 -7.46
CA HIS A 254 -10.26 -30.49 -8.90
C HIS A 254 -9.17 -31.26 -9.64
N GLN A 255 -7.92 -31.16 -9.19
CA GLN A 255 -6.75 -31.87 -9.74
C GLN A 255 -6.04 -32.70 -8.65
N PRO A 256 -6.67 -33.77 -8.13
CA PRO A 256 -6.18 -34.50 -6.95
C PRO A 256 -5.04 -35.47 -7.27
N ASP A 257 -4.82 -35.76 -8.55
CA ASP A 257 -3.76 -36.66 -8.99
C ASP A 257 -2.40 -35.95 -8.80
N PHE A 258 -1.36 -36.68 -8.38
CA PHE A 258 0.00 -36.16 -8.13
C PHE A 258 0.76 -35.72 -9.40
N GLY A 259 0.14 -34.88 -10.21
CA GLY A 259 0.75 -34.17 -11.33
C GLY A 259 1.23 -32.77 -10.94
N LYS A 260 1.80 -32.07 -11.91
CA LYS A 260 2.31 -30.70 -11.71
C LYS A 260 1.24 -29.71 -11.21
N GLY A 261 -0.04 -29.92 -11.55
CA GLY A 261 -1.14 -29.09 -11.06
C GLY A 261 -1.26 -29.11 -9.53
N LEU A 262 -1.30 -30.30 -8.92
CA LEU A 262 -1.34 -30.44 -7.47
C LEU A 262 -0.05 -29.93 -6.81
N ILE A 263 1.12 -30.27 -7.37
CA ILE A 263 2.41 -29.83 -6.84
C ILE A 263 2.50 -28.30 -6.78
N VAL A 264 2.12 -27.60 -7.86
CA VAL A 264 2.08 -26.14 -7.88
C VAL A 264 1.06 -25.60 -6.88
N THR A 265 -0.11 -26.22 -6.77
CA THR A 265 -1.15 -25.82 -5.79
C THR A 265 -0.63 -25.93 -4.35
N LEU A 266 0.04 -27.03 -4.01
CA LEU A 266 0.67 -27.23 -2.70
C LEU A 266 1.79 -26.21 -2.46
N PHE A 267 2.60 -25.90 -3.48
CA PHE A 267 3.61 -24.85 -3.38
C PHE A 267 3.00 -23.47 -3.07
N ILE A 268 1.88 -23.12 -3.74
CA ILE A 268 1.13 -21.89 -3.48
C ILE A 268 0.61 -21.85 -2.04
N ALA A 269 0.01 -22.96 -1.58
CA ALA A 269 -0.51 -23.10 -0.22
C ALA A 269 0.60 -22.92 0.81
N SER A 270 1.74 -23.59 0.60
CA SER A 270 2.91 -23.53 1.48
C SER A 270 3.49 -22.13 1.57
N MET A 271 3.68 -21.42 0.46
CA MET A 271 4.16 -20.03 0.47
C MET A 271 3.27 -19.11 1.31
N TRP A 272 1.96 -19.17 1.11
CA TRP A 272 1.01 -18.35 1.85
C TRP A 272 0.98 -18.72 3.34
N PHE A 273 0.93 -20.01 3.65
CA PHE A 273 0.89 -20.51 5.02
C PHE A 273 2.16 -20.14 5.80
N SER A 274 3.34 -20.28 5.21
CA SER A 274 4.60 -19.89 5.84
C SER A 274 4.64 -18.41 6.20
N ASP A 275 4.19 -17.51 5.31
CA ASP A 275 4.10 -16.08 5.63
C ASP A 275 3.12 -15.79 6.77
N ARG A 276 1.95 -16.46 6.81
CA ARG A 276 1.00 -16.35 7.92
C ARG A 276 1.59 -16.85 9.23
N LEU A 277 2.26 -18.00 9.22
CA LEU A 277 2.88 -18.59 10.41
C LEU A 277 3.97 -17.68 10.98
N LEU A 278 4.83 -17.11 10.15
CA LEU A 278 5.86 -16.16 10.58
C LEU A 278 5.26 -14.91 11.24
N ARG A 279 4.18 -14.37 10.67
CA ARG A 279 3.49 -13.20 11.23
C ARG A 279 2.80 -13.53 12.55
N ALA A 280 2.13 -14.68 12.64
CA ALA A 280 1.51 -15.14 13.88
C ALA A 280 2.55 -15.37 14.98
N ALA A 281 3.67 -16.01 14.65
CA ALA A 281 4.78 -16.22 15.58
C ALA A 281 5.32 -14.87 16.11
N ARG A 282 5.57 -13.88 15.25
CA ARG A 282 6.00 -12.54 15.69
C ARG A 282 4.97 -11.86 16.59
N LEU A 283 3.69 -11.92 16.24
CA LEU A 283 2.62 -11.34 17.07
C LEU A 283 2.56 -11.97 18.45
N VAL A 284 2.68 -13.29 18.54
CA VAL A 284 2.67 -14.00 19.83
C VAL A 284 3.91 -13.62 20.64
N LEU A 285 5.10 -13.69 20.05
CA LEU A 285 6.36 -13.38 20.73
C LEU A 285 6.40 -11.92 21.22
N HIS A 286 5.98 -10.96 20.40
CA HIS A 286 5.94 -9.54 20.77
C HIS A 286 4.79 -9.17 21.71
N SER A 287 3.83 -10.07 21.95
CA SER A 287 2.72 -9.82 22.89
C SER A 287 3.09 -10.12 24.35
N VAL A 288 4.16 -10.89 24.60
CA VAL A 288 4.58 -11.28 25.95
C VAL A 288 5.05 -10.03 26.71
N ASN A 289 4.42 -9.72 27.84
CA ASN A 289 4.72 -8.56 28.69
C ASN A 289 4.76 -7.22 27.94
N ASN A 290 3.89 -7.04 26.95
CA ASN A 290 3.83 -5.82 26.14
C ASN A 290 2.46 -5.16 26.25
N GLU A 291 2.49 -3.84 26.38
CA GLU A 291 1.34 -2.98 26.61
C GLU A 291 1.48 -1.71 25.75
N ALA A 292 0.36 -1.09 25.43
CA ALA A 292 0.31 0.22 24.83
C ALA A 292 -0.57 1.15 25.67
N THR A 293 -0.10 2.37 25.89
CA THR A 293 -0.86 3.45 26.52
C THR A 293 -1.59 4.26 25.43
N LEU A 294 -2.88 4.52 25.64
CA LEU A 294 -3.72 5.24 24.67
C LEU A 294 -4.01 6.65 25.16
N HIS A 295 -3.75 7.65 24.31
CA HIS A 295 -4.08 9.05 24.59
C HIS A 295 -4.96 9.62 23.46
N PRO A 296 -6.16 10.13 23.75
CA PRO A 296 -6.96 10.81 22.75
C PRO A 296 -6.30 12.14 22.34
N LEU A 297 -6.49 12.54 21.08
CA LEU A 297 -6.06 13.80 20.50
C LEU A 297 -7.26 14.49 19.82
N PRO A 298 -7.23 15.84 19.66
CA PRO A 298 -8.32 16.59 19.03
C PRO A 298 -8.65 16.12 17.61
N ASN A 299 -9.89 16.35 17.14
CA ASN A 299 -10.36 15.98 15.80
C ASN A 299 -10.19 14.48 15.46
N GLY A 300 -10.46 13.59 16.41
CA GLY A 300 -10.46 12.15 16.15
C GLY A 300 -9.07 11.53 16.08
N GLY A 301 -8.05 12.11 16.71
CA GLY A 301 -6.72 11.50 16.76
C GLY A 301 -6.52 10.61 17.99
N THR A 302 -5.65 9.63 17.92
CA THR A 302 -5.23 8.82 19.07
C THR A 302 -3.72 8.58 19.01
N LYS A 303 -2.99 9.00 20.04
CA LYS A 303 -1.58 8.64 20.24
C LYS A 303 -1.51 7.29 20.96
N VAL A 304 -0.77 6.35 20.38
CA VAL A 304 -0.57 5.00 20.91
C VAL A 304 0.91 4.81 21.22
N VAL A 305 1.23 4.65 22.51
CA VAL A 305 2.62 4.57 23.00
C VAL A 305 2.91 3.16 23.48
N PHE A 306 3.82 2.45 22.81
CA PHE A 306 4.17 1.08 23.13
C PHE A 306 5.28 0.99 24.18
N LYS A 307 5.12 0.06 25.12
CA LYS A 307 6.14 -0.26 26.13
C LYS A 307 7.39 -0.92 25.52
N LYS A 308 7.22 -1.81 24.54
CA LYS A 308 8.32 -2.52 23.88
C LYS A 308 8.52 -2.07 22.43
N MET A 309 9.78 -1.95 22.05
CA MET A 309 10.21 -1.70 20.68
C MET A 309 10.48 -3.02 19.94
N PRO A 310 9.96 -3.23 18.72
CA PRO A 310 10.32 -4.39 17.91
C PRO A 310 11.76 -4.28 17.40
N LEU A 311 12.42 -5.41 17.16
CA LEU A 311 13.77 -5.44 16.63
C LEU A 311 13.82 -4.71 15.26
N ARG A 312 14.84 -3.87 15.05
CA ARG A 312 15.02 -3.05 13.84
C ARG A 312 13.93 -1.99 13.60
N ALA A 313 13.15 -1.63 14.62
CA ALA A 313 12.25 -0.49 14.55
C ALA A 313 13.01 0.75 14.07
N GLN A 314 12.42 1.45 13.11
CA GLN A 314 12.97 2.66 12.56
C GLN A 314 11.81 3.60 12.27
N ALA A 315 11.93 4.85 12.69
CA ALA A 315 10.93 5.86 12.39
C ALA A 315 10.81 6.05 10.86
N GLY A 316 9.58 6.21 10.37
CA GLY A 316 9.23 6.18 8.94
C GLY A 316 8.79 4.80 8.41
N LYS A 317 9.12 3.70 9.11
CA LYS A 317 8.59 2.36 8.80
C LYS A 317 7.23 2.14 9.45
N HIS A 318 6.49 1.12 9.04
CA HIS A 318 5.18 0.79 9.63
C HIS A 318 5.16 -0.60 10.27
N CYS A 319 4.26 -0.78 11.24
CA CYS A 319 3.95 -2.07 11.85
C CYS A 319 2.44 -2.32 11.78
N PHE A 320 2.06 -3.60 11.72
CA PHE A 320 0.70 -4.01 12.01
C PHE A 320 0.52 -4.06 13.53
N VAL A 321 -0.32 -3.17 14.04
CA VAL A 321 -0.66 -3.05 15.45
C VAL A 321 -1.81 -3.99 15.80
N TRP A 322 -1.66 -4.73 16.88
CA TRP A 322 -2.70 -5.56 17.48
C TRP A 322 -3.04 -5.05 18.88
N LEU A 323 -4.29 -4.59 19.07
CA LEU A 323 -4.84 -4.14 20.34
C LEU A 323 -6.10 -4.99 20.65
N PRO A 324 -5.98 -6.15 21.31
CA PRO A 324 -7.09 -7.07 21.57
C PRO A 324 -8.23 -6.48 22.40
N ALA A 325 -7.97 -5.44 23.20
CA ALA A 325 -9.01 -4.70 23.93
C ALA A 325 -9.97 -3.95 22.99
N ILE A 326 -9.52 -3.59 21.79
CA ILE A 326 -10.32 -2.89 20.78
C ILE A 326 -10.93 -3.89 19.81
N ARG A 327 -10.10 -4.70 19.13
CA ARG A 327 -10.53 -5.78 18.22
C ARG A 327 -9.63 -6.99 18.39
N LYS A 328 -10.20 -8.12 18.80
CA LYS A 328 -9.46 -9.35 19.18
C LYS A 328 -8.73 -10.01 18.01
N PHE A 329 -9.27 -9.97 16.80
CA PHE A 329 -8.80 -10.76 15.66
C PHE A 329 -8.36 -9.91 14.46
N GLU A 330 -7.99 -8.66 14.70
CA GLU A 330 -7.63 -7.72 13.65
C GLU A 330 -6.27 -7.07 13.93
N THR A 331 -5.51 -6.83 12.86
CA THR A 331 -4.25 -6.08 12.94
C THR A 331 -4.23 -5.03 11.86
N HIS A 332 -3.83 -3.81 12.20
CA HIS A 332 -3.94 -2.65 11.30
C HIS A 332 -2.59 -1.95 11.14
N PRO A 333 -2.19 -1.55 9.92
CA PRO A 333 -0.88 -0.97 9.68
C PRO A 333 -0.83 0.51 10.10
N PHE A 334 0.17 0.88 10.90
CA PHE A 334 0.44 2.28 11.26
C PHE A 334 1.94 2.59 11.19
N THR A 335 2.26 3.82 10.83
CA THR A 335 3.65 4.31 10.69
C THR A 335 4.22 4.71 12.05
N ILE A 336 5.42 4.22 12.33
CA ILE A 336 6.22 4.58 13.49
C ILE A 336 6.78 5.99 13.25
N HIS A 337 6.39 6.97 14.07
CA HIS A 337 6.95 8.33 13.98
C HIS A 337 8.01 8.61 15.06
N ARG A 338 8.15 7.73 16.06
CA ARG A 338 9.18 7.76 17.10
C ARG A 338 9.51 6.33 17.56
N THR A 339 10.75 6.06 17.96
CA THR A 339 11.22 4.72 18.36
C THR A 339 11.56 4.56 19.84
N SER A 340 11.76 5.66 20.59
CA SER A 340 12.05 5.62 22.03
C SER A 340 11.19 6.63 22.82
N PRO A 341 10.00 6.20 23.31
CA PRO A 341 9.32 4.93 23.06
C PRO A 341 8.76 4.83 21.62
N VAL A 342 8.26 3.64 21.24
CA VAL A 342 7.60 3.46 19.95
C VAL A 342 6.23 4.11 19.97
N GLU A 343 6.01 5.07 19.07
CA GLU A 343 4.77 5.86 19.02
C GLU A 343 4.11 5.80 17.64
N PHE A 344 2.79 5.76 17.68
CA PHE A 344 1.92 5.87 16.52
C PHE A 344 0.88 6.97 16.76
N THR A 345 0.54 7.72 15.70
CA THR A 345 -0.62 8.61 15.69
C THR A 345 -1.66 8.03 14.74
N VAL A 346 -2.82 7.68 15.26
CA VAL A 346 -3.91 7.05 14.52
C VAL A 346 -5.05 8.04 14.37
N LYS A 347 -5.48 8.28 13.13
CA LYS A 347 -6.68 9.06 12.84
C LYS A 347 -7.90 8.14 12.82
N ALA A 348 -8.97 8.55 13.49
CA ALA A 348 -10.27 7.90 13.45
C ALA A 348 -10.88 8.00 12.05
N HIS A 349 -11.28 6.84 11.52
CA HIS A 349 -12.08 6.68 10.32
C HIS A 349 -13.29 5.81 10.65
N ASN A 350 -13.39 4.61 10.08
CA ASN A 350 -14.41 3.61 10.42
C ASN A 350 -13.76 2.38 11.07
N GLY A 351 -14.60 1.45 11.53
CA GLY A 351 -14.17 0.18 12.10
C GLY A 351 -13.23 0.34 13.29
N PHE A 352 -12.13 -0.42 13.29
CA PHE A 352 -11.10 -0.41 14.33
C PHE A 352 -10.64 1.00 14.77
N THR A 353 -10.35 1.91 13.84
CA THR A 353 -9.77 3.22 14.19
C THR A 353 -10.75 4.12 14.94
N ARG A 354 -12.04 4.05 14.60
CA ARG A 354 -13.11 4.74 15.33
C ARG A 354 -13.29 4.16 16.71
N ASP A 355 -13.35 2.83 16.80
CA ASP A 355 -13.54 2.14 18.07
C ASP A 355 -12.33 2.37 19.01
N LEU A 356 -11.12 2.44 18.45
CA LEU A 356 -9.90 2.83 19.16
C LEU A 356 -10.01 4.24 19.75
N HIS A 357 -10.41 5.23 18.92
CA HIS A 357 -10.53 6.61 19.38
C HIS A 357 -11.62 6.76 20.43
N LYS A 358 -12.78 6.12 20.24
CA LYS A 358 -13.86 6.08 21.22
C LYS A 358 -13.37 5.52 22.56
N TYR A 359 -12.74 4.35 22.55
CA TYR A 359 -12.24 3.69 23.76
C TYR A 359 -11.19 4.54 24.50
N ALA A 360 -10.25 5.15 23.75
CA ALA A 360 -9.23 6.03 24.31
C ALA A 360 -9.82 7.33 24.87
N SER A 361 -10.88 7.87 24.27
CA SER A 361 -11.57 9.07 24.76
C SER A 361 -12.37 8.81 26.03
N GLU A 362 -12.97 7.62 26.15
CA GLU A 362 -13.66 7.17 27.37
C GLU A 362 -12.68 6.82 28.50
N ASN A 363 -11.45 6.43 28.18
CA ASN A 363 -10.43 6.01 29.13
C ASN A 363 -9.05 6.62 28.82
N PRO A 364 -8.85 7.94 29.00
CA PRO A 364 -7.57 8.59 28.68
C PRO A 364 -6.41 7.99 29.51
N GLY A 365 -5.29 7.66 28.86
CA GLY A 365 -4.10 7.11 29.52
C GLY A 365 -4.21 5.63 29.87
N VAL A 366 -5.27 4.92 29.46
CA VAL A 366 -5.44 3.49 29.73
C VAL A 366 -4.31 2.67 29.09
N LYS A 367 -3.83 1.68 29.83
CA LYS A 367 -2.88 0.67 29.34
C LYS A 367 -3.63 -0.57 28.89
N VAL A 368 -3.38 -1.00 27.67
CA VAL A 368 -3.98 -2.20 27.09
C VAL A 368 -2.90 -3.17 26.63
N LYS A 369 -3.17 -4.47 26.69
CA LYS A 369 -2.30 -5.48 26.07
C LYS A 369 -2.11 -5.14 24.59
N ALA A 370 -0.87 -5.24 24.10
CA ALA A 370 -0.56 -4.84 22.74
C ALA A 370 0.51 -5.74 22.11
N SER A 371 0.54 -5.81 20.77
CA SER A 371 1.61 -6.46 20.01
C SER A 371 1.80 -5.80 18.65
N LEU A 372 2.95 -6.08 18.04
CA LEU A 372 3.38 -5.53 16.74
C LEU A 372 3.87 -6.65 15.82
N ASP A 373 3.41 -6.66 14.58
CA ASP A 373 4.02 -7.38 13.46
C ASP A 373 4.73 -6.38 12.55
N GLY A 374 6.05 -6.49 12.44
CA GLY A 374 6.89 -5.55 11.70
C GLY A 374 8.27 -5.38 12.34
N PRO A 375 9.05 -4.37 11.90
CA PRO A 375 8.67 -3.30 10.99
C PRO A 375 8.68 -3.69 9.50
N TYR A 376 7.88 -2.99 8.70
CA TYR A 376 7.73 -3.10 7.25
C TYR A 376 7.99 -1.76 6.57
N GLY A 377 8.11 -1.78 5.24
CA GLY A 377 8.38 -0.59 4.45
C GLY A 377 9.87 -0.36 4.22
N THR A 378 10.16 0.19 3.05
CA THR A 378 11.51 0.56 2.61
C THR A 378 11.47 1.97 2.03
N PHE A 379 12.48 2.76 2.40
CA PHE A 379 12.67 4.12 1.88
C PHE A 379 14.17 4.38 1.68
N PRO A 380 14.55 5.31 0.79
CA PRO A 380 15.94 5.71 0.63
C PRO A 380 16.52 6.20 1.96
N ASP A 381 17.74 5.77 2.30
CA ASP A 381 18.40 6.25 3.52
C ASP A 381 18.63 7.77 3.41
N PRO A 382 18.00 8.62 4.24
CA PRO A 382 18.15 10.05 4.12
C PRO A 382 19.58 10.52 4.40
N MET A 383 20.40 9.70 5.08
CA MET A 383 21.81 10.01 5.33
C MET A 383 22.67 10.00 4.07
N ASP A 384 22.18 9.41 2.97
CA ASP A 384 22.86 9.39 1.67
C ASP A 384 22.67 10.70 0.86
N PHE A 385 21.95 11.69 1.40
CA PHE A 385 21.58 12.94 0.71
C PHE A 385 22.04 14.20 1.45
N ASP A 386 22.36 15.25 0.69
CA ASP A 386 22.87 16.52 1.23
C ASP A 386 21.72 17.47 1.56
N LYS A 387 20.69 17.50 0.71
CA LYS A 387 19.47 18.27 0.93
C LYS A 387 18.25 17.35 0.98
N ILE A 388 17.40 17.51 1.99
CA ILE A 388 16.22 16.68 2.19
C ILE A 388 14.99 17.59 2.31
N VAL A 389 13.99 17.37 1.48
CA VAL A 389 12.69 18.06 1.54
C VAL A 389 11.63 17.05 1.94
N LEU A 390 11.05 17.24 3.12
CA LEU A 390 10.01 16.41 3.70
C LEU A 390 8.66 17.12 3.58
N ILE A 391 7.70 16.53 2.86
CA ILE A 391 6.41 17.16 2.55
C ILE A 391 5.27 16.30 3.09
N ALA A 392 4.51 16.84 4.04
CA ALA A 392 3.36 16.17 4.64
C ALA A 392 2.04 16.89 4.37
N GLY A 393 1.01 16.11 4.04
CA GLY A 393 -0.39 16.54 4.04
C GLY A 393 -1.20 15.77 5.08
N GLY A 394 -1.82 16.48 6.03
CA GLY A 394 -2.65 15.87 7.07
C GLY A 394 -1.89 14.81 7.89
N GLY A 395 -2.45 13.59 7.98
CA GLY A 395 -1.86 12.46 8.71
C GLY A 395 -0.58 11.88 8.08
N GLY A 396 -0.23 12.30 6.85
CA GLY A 396 1.06 11.96 6.23
C GLY A 396 2.28 12.46 7.02
N ALA A 397 2.05 13.34 7.99
CA ALA A 397 2.99 13.79 9.00
C ALA A 397 3.65 12.63 9.77
N THR A 398 2.92 11.53 10.03
CA THR A 398 3.50 10.35 10.71
C THR A 398 4.77 9.84 10.03
N PHE A 399 4.78 9.79 8.70
CA PHE A 399 5.95 9.38 7.92
C PHE A 399 7.05 10.43 7.93
N THR A 400 6.72 11.70 7.68
CA THR A 400 7.74 12.76 7.56
C THR A 400 8.35 13.11 8.90
N PHE A 401 7.59 13.17 9.99
CA PHE A 401 8.14 13.33 11.34
C PHE A 401 9.05 12.15 11.68
N GLY A 402 8.63 10.92 11.36
CA GLY A 402 9.48 9.76 11.56
C GLY A 402 10.80 9.87 10.78
N MET A 403 10.76 10.35 9.54
CA MET A 403 11.97 10.61 8.74
C MET A 403 12.83 11.72 9.35
N ALA A 404 12.23 12.83 9.78
CA ALA A 404 12.95 13.95 10.37
C ALA A 404 13.65 13.55 11.67
N VAL A 405 12.96 12.85 12.56
CA VAL A 405 13.54 12.28 13.79
C VAL A 405 14.68 11.32 13.44
N ASN A 406 14.48 10.41 12.48
CA ASN A 406 15.52 9.48 12.06
C ASN A 406 16.77 10.20 11.53
N ILE A 407 16.61 11.31 10.81
CA ILE A 407 17.71 12.12 10.32
C ILE A 407 18.48 12.74 11.48
N LEU A 408 17.79 13.40 12.41
CA LEU A 408 18.45 14.10 13.51
C LEU A 408 19.17 13.15 14.47
N GLU A 409 18.56 12.02 14.83
CA GLU A 409 19.16 11.01 15.71
C GLU A 409 20.44 10.39 15.13
N ARG A 410 20.58 10.38 13.79
CA ARG A 410 21.72 9.78 13.07
C ARG A 410 22.70 10.80 12.52
N MET A 411 22.37 12.08 12.59
CA MET A 411 23.22 13.15 12.08
C MET A 411 24.44 13.31 13.00
N LYS A 412 25.60 13.54 12.38
CA LYS A 412 26.84 13.89 13.09
C LYS A 412 27.03 15.40 13.03
N ASP A 413 27.74 16.00 13.98
CA ASP A 413 28.00 17.45 14.03
C ASP A 413 28.58 18.00 12.72
N GLU A 414 29.56 17.29 12.17
CA GLU A 414 30.27 17.62 10.93
C GLU A 414 29.43 17.43 9.65
N ALA A 415 28.24 16.84 9.73
CA ALA A 415 27.44 16.55 8.54
C ALA A 415 26.85 17.84 7.95
N HIS A 416 27.25 18.21 6.73
CA HIS A 416 26.65 19.31 5.97
C HIS A 416 25.34 18.87 5.31
N LYS A 417 24.26 18.77 6.10
CA LYS A 417 22.92 18.45 5.61
C LYS A 417 21.95 19.59 5.87
N ASN A 418 21.00 19.81 4.97
CA ASN A 418 19.91 20.76 5.14
C ASN A 418 18.56 20.05 4.97
N VAL A 419 17.68 20.20 5.95
CA VAL A 419 16.36 19.57 5.99
C VAL A 419 15.29 20.65 5.90
N THR A 420 14.45 20.61 4.88
CA THR A 420 13.25 21.45 4.78
C THR A 420 12.04 20.59 5.11
N PHE A 421 11.34 20.90 6.19
CA PHE A 421 10.16 20.20 6.67
C PHE A 421 8.91 21.04 6.41
N ILE A 422 8.03 20.55 5.55
CA ILE A 422 6.81 21.24 5.13
C ILE A 422 5.62 20.40 5.56
N TRP A 423 4.74 20.98 6.38
CA TRP A 423 3.54 20.28 6.83
C TRP A 423 2.29 21.14 6.67
N ALA A 424 1.34 20.65 5.87
CA ALA A 424 0.04 21.27 5.67
C ALA A 424 -1.08 20.47 6.34
N VAL A 425 -1.85 21.13 7.20
CA VAL A 425 -3.03 20.58 7.87
C VAL A 425 -4.30 21.35 7.50
N LYS A 426 -5.46 20.77 7.79
CA LYS A 426 -6.76 21.43 7.56
C LYS A 426 -7.03 22.45 8.66
N LYS A 427 -7.08 22.01 9.92
CA LYS A 427 -7.37 22.83 11.10
C LYS A 427 -6.12 23.06 11.95
N HIS A 428 -6.08 24.17 12.68
CA HIS A 428 -4.97 24.52 13.56
C HIS A 428 -4.75 23.47 14.67
N GLU A 429 -5.83 22.96 15.26
CA GLU A 429 -5.78 21.92 16.29
C GLU A 429 -5.04 20.64 15.86
N ASN A 430 -4.98 20.31 14.56
CA ASN A 430 -4.22 19.16 14.09
C ASN A 430 -2.71 19.30 14.28
N LEU A 431 -2.19 20.52 14.45
CA LEU A 431 -0.78 20.75 14.76
C LEU A 431 -0.39 20.18 16.13
N SER A 432 -1.34 20.14 17.07
CA SER A 432 -1.13 19.58 18.42
C SER A 432 -0.76 18.10 18.41
N TRP A 433 -1.13 17.36 17.35
CA TRP A 433 -0.88 15.92 17.24
C TRP A 433 0.60 15.55 17.30
N PHE A 434 1.46 16.47 16.86
CA PHE A 434 2.91 16.27 16.82
C PHE A 434 3.66 17.37 17.58
N LYS A 435 3.05 17.95 18.62
CA LYS A 435 3.66 19.04 19.41
C LYS A 435 5.03 18.65 19.97
N GLU A 436 5.13 17.45 20.54
CA GLU A 436 6.39 16.93 21.10
C GLU A 436 7.47 16.77 20.02
N GLN A 437 7.09 16.29 18.83
CA GLN A 437 8.02 16.11 17.72
C GLN A 437 8.45 17.45 17.13
N LEU A 438 7.52 18.41 17.00
CA LEU A 438 7.83 19.78 16.59
C LEU A 438 8.82 20.45 17.54
N GLU A 439 8.60 20.31 18.85
CA GLU A 439 9.52 20.83 19.86
C GLU A 439 10.88 20.13 19.80
N TYR A 440 10.90 18.81 19.59
CA TYR A 440 12.13 18.06 19.38
C TYR A 440 12.91 18.56 18.15
N LEU A 441 12.25 18.82 17.02
CA LEU A 441 12.92 19.37 15.83
C LEU A 441 13.54 20.76 16.07
N LYS A 442 12.99 21.55 17.01
CA LYS A 442 13.50 22.88 17.39
C LYS A 442 14.64 22.83 18.40
N THR A 443 14.54 21.93 19.37
CA THR A 443 15.43 21.90 20.54
C THR A 443 16.63 20.98 20.35
N HIS A 444 16.61 20.10 19.34
CA HIS A 444 17.75 19.23 19.05
C HIS A 444 18.99 20.04 18.69
N ALA A 445 20.18 19.54 19.05
CA ALA A 445 21.49 20.10 18.67
C ALA A 445 21.66 20.40 17.17
N HIS A 446 20.92 19.73 16.28
CA HIS A 446 20.97 19.94 14.83
C HIS A 446 19.81 20.77 14.28
N SER A 447 18.99 21.39 15.14
CA SER A 447 17.86 22.23 14.71
C SER A 447 18.23 23.38 13.77
N PRO A 448 19.43 24.02 13.82
CA PRO A 448 19.80 25.05 12.83
C PRO A 448 19.90 24.52 11.38
N LYS A 449 19.93 23.20 11.20
CA LYS A 449 19.94 22.52 9.90
C LYS A 449 18.53 22.14 9.42
N VAL A 450 17.49 22.44 10.20
CA VAL A 450 16.09 22.12 9.91
C VAL A 450 15.28 23.40 9.75
N ASP A 451 14.77 23.62 8.55
CA ASP A 451 13.79 24.67 8.27
C ASP A 451 12.38 24.07 8.36
N ILE A 452 11.49 24.70 9.15
CA ILE A 452 10.16 24.17 9.45
C ILE A 452 9.09 25.14 8.96
N ASP A 453 8.32 24.72 7.96
CA ASP A 453 7.19 25.46 7.41
C ASP A 453 5.86 24.77 7.70
N LEU A 454 5.02 25.42 8.51
CA LEU A 454 3.70 24.92 8.89
C LEU A 454 2.60 25.71 8.16
N TYR A 455 1.62 24.99 7.61
CA TYR A 455 0.50 25.58 6.87
C TYR A 455 -0.85 25.08 7.38
N VAL A 456 -1.80 26.01 7.58
CA VAL A 456 -3.20 25.71 7.89
C VAL A 456 -4.07 26.13 6.71
N THR A 457 -4.66 25.13 6.05
CA THR A 457 -5.37 25.31 4.77
C THR A 457 -6.82 25.75 4.92
N GLN A 458 -7.45 25.55 6.09
CA GLN A 458 -8.79 26.05 6.42
C GLN A 458 -8.68 27.09 7.54
N SER A 459 -7.87 28.13 7.32
CA SER A 459 -7.86 29.27 8.23
C SER A 459 -9.16 30.06 8.05
N PRO A 460 -9.89 30.42 9.12
CA PRO A 460 -10.93 31.43 9.03
C PRO A 460 -10.32 32.69 8.40
N ALA A 461 -11.02 33.31 7.45
CA ALA A 461 -10.53 34.44 6.66
C ALA A 461 -10.08 35.68 7.47
N ALA A 462 -10.10 35.65 8.80
CA ALA A 462 -9.86 36.76 9.71
C ALA A 462 -8.44 36.86 10.31
N LEU A 463 -7.50 35.97 9.99
CA LEU A 463 -6.13 36.03 10.51
C LEU A 463 -5.10 36.57 9.50
N SER A 464 -5.54 37.45 8.60
CA SER A 464 -4.63 38.25 7.77
C SER A 464 -4.57 39.67 8.33
N GLN A 465 -3.42 40.01 8.90
CA GLN A 465 -2.88 41.35 9.15
C GLN A 465 -3.42 42.14 10.36
N THR A 466 -2.60 42.22 11.42
CA THR A 466 -2.39 43.46 12.18
C THR A 466 -0.89 43.67 12.37
N THR A 467 -0.27 44.40 11.44
CA THR A 467 0.98 45.12 11.70
C THR A 467 0.58 46.52 12.18
N PRO A 468 1.07 47.04 13.31
CA PRO A 468 0.76 48.39 13.72
C PRO A 468 1.58 49.37 12.87
N GLN A 469 0.93 50.15 12.02
CA GLN A 469 1.50 51.37 11.47
C GLN A 469 0.69 52.58 11.92
N HIS A 470 1.45 53.56 12.42
CA HIS A 470 1.04 54.90 12.83
C HIS A 470 0.26 55.62 11.72
N GLY A 471 -0.66 56.48 12.15
CA GLY A 471 -1.69 57.13 11.32
C GLY A 471 -1.20 58.12 10.26
N ASP A 472 -2.09 58.42 9.32
CA ASP A 472 -2.61 59.78 9.12
C ASP A 472 -3.89 59.77 8.25
N VAL A 473 -4.58 60.90 8.31
CA VAL A 473 -6.02 61.11 8.11
C VAL A 473 -6.40 61.54 6.68
N SER A 474 -7.60 61.08 6.25
CA SER A 474 -8.55 61.69 5.29
C SER A 474 -8.22 61.72 3.78
N SER A 475 -9.09 61.12 2.97
CA SER A 475 -10.20 61.86 2.31
C SER A 475 -10.97 61.00 1.30
N SER A 476 -12.17 61.49 1.02
CA SER A 476 -13.39 60.87 0.52
C SER A 476 -13.53 60.68 -0.99
N ALA A 477 -14.26 59.60 -1.33
CA ALA A 477 -15.37 59.50 -2.29
C ALA A 477 -15.15 59.45 -3.82
N SER A 478 -15.74 58.37 -4.37
CA SER A 478 -16.69 58.32 -5.50
C SER A 478 -16.21 57.86 -6.90
N SER A 479 -16.67 56.63 -7.22
CA SER A 479 -17.55 56.29 -8.37
C SER A 479 -16.99 55.61 -9.64
N ILE A 480 -17.83 54.68 -10.11
CA ILE A 480 -18.07 54.17 -11.48
C ILE A 480 -17.30 52.90 -11.96
N GLY A 481 -18.09 51.87 -12.29
CA GLY A 481 -17.96 51.12 -13.56
C GLY A 481 -17.39 49.70 -13.50
N GLY A 482 -18.25 48.68 -13.63
CA GLY A 482 -17.83 47.31 -13.99
C GLY A 482 -17.63 47.14 -15.51
N PRO A 483 -17.62 45.91 -16.07
CA PRO A 483 -17.36 44.60 -15.47
C PRO A 483 -16.20 43.83 -16.17
N SER A 484 -15.61 42.84 -15.51
CA SER A 484 -14.79 41.80 -16.15
C SER A 484 -14.91 40.48 -15.37
N PRO A 485 -14.76 39.33 -16.03
CA PRO A 485 -15.61 38.15 -15.81
C PRO A 485 -15.13 37.24 -14.67
N PRO A 486 -16.03 36.43 -14.07
CA PRO A 486 -15.66 35.53 -12.99
C PRO A 486 -14.92 34.29 -13.51
N LEU A 487 -13.72 34.11 -12.97
CA LEU A 487 -12.99 32.84 -12.90
C LEU A 487 -13.58 31.98 -11.78
N SER A 488 -14.11 30.79 -12.11
CA SER A 488 -13.90 29.52 -11.39
C SER A 488 -14.85 28.44 -11.93
N PRO A 489 -14.33 27.27 -12.36
CA PRO A 489 -15.11 26.05 -12.33
C PRO A 489 -14.96 25.44 -10.94
N THR A 490 -16.06 25.49 -10.17
CA THR A 490 -16.33 24.57 -9.07
C THR A 490 -16.39 23.15 -9.64
N ALA A 491 -15.30 22.40 -9.53
CA ALA A 491 -15.35 20.96 -9.69
C ALA A 491 -15.71 20.38 -8.33
N ASP A 492 -17.00 20.11 -8.16
CA ASP A 492 -17.51 19.25 -7.11
C ASP A 492 -16.85 17.86 -7.21
N ASP A 493 -16.45 17.33 -6.06
CA ASP A 493 -15.91 15.99 -5.89
C ASP A 493 -16.97 14.93 -6.27
N VAL A 494 -17.03 14.59 -7.55
CA VAL A 494 -17.81 13.45 -8.06
C VAL A 494 -17.03 12.16 -7.81
N GLU A 495 -17.10 11.61 -6.59
CA GLU A 495 -16.94 10.16 -6.39
C GLU A 495 -17.60 9.59 -5.12
N LYS A 496 -18.69 10.22 -4.64
CA LYS A 496 -19.50 9.65 -3.55
C LYS A 496 -21.03 9.81 -3.75
N GLY A 497 -21.50 9.74 -4.98
CA GLY A 497 -22.91 9.91 -5.34
C GLY A 497 -23.46 8.77 -6.21
N ALA A 498 -23.61 7.57 -5.65
CA ALA A 498 -24.51 6.55 -6.18
C ALA A 498 -24.82 5.52 -5.08
N ALA A 499 -25.52 5.95 -4.03
CA ALA A 499 -26.13 5.02 -3.09
C ALA A 499 -27.44 4.48 -3.71
N LEU A 500 -27.45 3.20 -4.05
CA LEU A 500 -28.69 2.47 -4.32
C LEU A 500 -29.54 2.47 -3.04
N GLN A 501 -30.70 3.13 -3.09
CA GLN A 501 -31.68 3.12 -2.01
C GLN A 501 -32.37 1.75 -1.94
N PHE A 502 -32.21 1.05 -0.82
CA PHE A 502 -33.11 -0.03 -0.41
C PHE A 502 -34.03 0.49 0.71
N PRO A 503 -35.30 0.03 0.77
CA PRO A 503 -36.26 0.51 1.77
C PRO A 503 -35.88 0.02 3.18
N ALA A 504 -35.95 0.94 4.14
CA ALA A 504 -35.60 0.70 5.55
C ALA A 504 -36.71 -0.06 6.31
N PRO A 505 -36.37 -0.95 7.26
CA PRO A 505 -37.27 -1.32 8.33
C PRO A 505 -37.04 -0.48 9.60
N ALA A 506 -38.17 -0.20 10.25
CA ALA A 506 -38.50 0.55 11.46
C ALA A 506 -37.42 0.95 12.51
N LYS A 507 -37.61 2.21 12.95
CA LYS A 507 -37.01 3.00 14.04
C LYS A 507 -36.56 2.20 15.29
N ARG A 508 -35.27 2.33 15.63
CA ARG A 508 -34.78 2.48 17.01
C ARG A 508 -33.97 3.77 17.09
N SER A 509 -34.26 4.58 18.12
CA SER A 509 -33.63 5.87 18.44
C SER A 509 -32.11 5.76 18.48
N ALA A 510 -31.43 6.28 17.45
CA ALA A 510 -29.99 6.51 17.42
C ALA A 510 -29.75 8.02 17.39
N LEU A 511 -29.05 8.53 18.40
CA LEU A 511 -28.55 9.90 18.48
C LEU A 511 -27.63 10.19 17.28
N SER A 512 -27.64 11.43 16.77
CA SER A 512 -26.90 11.77 15.56
C SER A 512 -25.39 11.84 15.85
N GLU A 513 -24.59 11.47 14.86
CA GLU A 513 -23.11 11.41 14.89
C GLU A 513 -22.47 12.74 15.36
N LYS A 514 -23.12 13.88 15.06
CA LYS A 514 -22.69 15.21 15.49
C LYS A 514 -22.89 15.48 16.99
N GLU A 515 -23.94 14.93 17.59
CA GLU A 515 -24.21 15.09 19.02
C GLU A 515 -23.23 14.24 19.86
N LEU A 516 -22.79 13.11 19.32
CA LEU A 516 -21.78 12.26 19.95
C LEU A 516 -20.38 12.91 19.89
N GLU A 517 -20.01 13.52 18.76
CA GLU A 517 -18.75 14.26 18.62
C GLU A 517 -18.70 15.45 19.60
N HIS A 518 -19.77 16.25 19.67
CA HIS A 518 -19.83 17.41 20.54
C HIS A 518 -19.86 17.04 22.04
N GLY A 519 -20.53 15.94 22.40
CA GLY A 519 -20.59 15.43 23.77
C GLY A 519 -19.28 14.79 24.26
N VAL A 520 -18.43 14.31 23.35
CA VAL A 520 -17.09 13.80 23.68
C VAL A 520 -16.09 14.95 23.79
N GLU A 521 -16.18 15.95 22.92
CA GLU A 521 -15.30 17.12 22.90
C GLU A 521 -15.42 17.97 24.18
N THR A 522 -16.65 18.22 24.64
CA THR A 522 -16.92 18.92 25.92
C THR A 522 -16.37 18.18 27.15
N ARG A 523 -16.30 16.84 27.13
CA ARG A 523 -15.71 16.06 28.23
C ARG A 523 -14.19 16.15 28.28
N ILE A 524 -13.54 16.28 27.13
CA ILE A 524 -12.07 16.46 27.04
C ILE A 524 -11.69 17.84 27.59
N GLU A 525 -12.41 18.89 27.22
CA GLU A 525 -12.17 20.26 27.74
C GLU A 525 -12.35 20.33 29.26
N HIS A 526 -13.40 19.69 29.79
CA HIS A 526 -13.69 19.70 31.22
C HIS A 526 -12.67 18.89 32.04
N HIS A 527 -12.03 17.88 31.45
CA HIS A 527 -10.99 17.10 32.15
C HIS A 527 -9.63 17.81 32.13
N ILE A 528 -9.29 18.47 31.02
CA ILE A 528 -8.08 19.33 30.92
C ILE A 528 -8.16 20.50 31.91
N ALA A 529 -9.33 21.12 32.07
CA ALA A 529 -9.54 22.17 33.07
C ALA A 529 -9.47 21.66 34.52
N SER A 530 -9.84 20.40 34.77
CA SER A 530 -9.80 19.83 36.12
C SER A 530 -8.40 19.44 36.60
N GLU A 531 -7.44 19.25 35.69
CA GLU A 531 -6.03 18.98 36.03
C GLU A 531 -5.22 20.27 36.27
N SER A 532 -5.68 21.44 35.80
CA SER A 532 -4.98 22.72 36.01
C SER A 532 -5.21 23.39 37.37
N ASP A 533 -6.20 22.93 38.16
CA ASP A 533 -6.60 23.57 39.43
C ASP A 533 -5.99 22.94 40.69
N LYS A 534 -4.96 22.09 40.56
CA LYS A 534 -4.25 21.50 41.70
C LYS A 534 -2.74 21.60 41.57
N GLU A 535 -2.22 22.82 41.60
CA GLU A 535 -0.91 23.15 42.19
C GLU A 535 -0.75 24.68 42.26
N GLY A 536 -1.23 25.27 43.35
CA GLY A 536 -1.02 26.68 43.68
C GLY A 536 0.36 26.89 44.28
N GLY A 537 1.28 27.47 43.51
CA GLY A 537 2.57 27.96 43.97
C GLY A 537 3.06 29.05 43.03
N ALA A 538 2.94 30.31 43.45
CA ALA A 538 3.33 31.47 42.67
C ALA A 538 4.85 31.48 42.42
N VAL A 539 5.26 31.22 41.17
CA VAL A 539 6.60 31.55 40.67
C VAL A 539 6.45 32.30 39.36
N SER A 540 6.77 33.58 39.41
CA SER A 540 6.93 34.44 38.25
C SER A 540 8.03 33.87 37.34
N THR A 541 7.62 33.24 36.24
CA THR A 541 8.57 32.81 35.21
C THR A 541 8.06 33.34 33.86
N THR A 542 8.78 34.34 33.37
CA THR A 542 8.70 34.87 32.00
C THR A 542 8.79 33.74 30.97
N THR A 543 7.67 33.42 30.32
CA THR A 543 7.60 32.46 29.21
C THR A 543 7.88 33.15 27.89
N SER A 544 9.10 33.01 27.35
CA SER A 544 9.36 33.27 25.93
C SER A 544 9.19 31.96 25.14
N HIS A 545 7.96 31.62 24.79
CA HIS A 545 7.70 30.56 23.79
C HIS A 545 7.68 31.20 22.40
N SER A 546 8.73 30.98 21.61
CA SER A 546 8.69 31.28 20.17
C SER A 546 7.84 30.22 19.46
N GLU A 547 6.55 30.52 19.34
CA GLU A 547 5.59 29.69 18.58
C GLU A 547 6.08 29.49 17.14
N HIS A 548 5.78 28.32 16.55
CA HIS A 548 6.03 28.13 15.11
C HIS A 548 5.25 29.18 14.32
N VAL A 549 5.89 29.83 13.35
CA VAL A 549 5.16 30.71 12.43
C VAL A 549 4.26 29.84 11.55
N VAL A 550 2.96 29.83 11.87
CA VAL A 550 1.95 29.08 11.12
C VAL A 550 1.43 29.97 9.98
N LYS A 551 1.61 29.53 8.74
CA LYS A 551 1.16 30.24 7.54
C LYS A 551 -0.28 29.82 7.19
N ALA A 552 -1.11 30.78 6.78
CA ALA A 552 -2.44 30.49 6.25
C ALA A 552 -2.37 30.10 4.76
N GLY A 553 -3.22 29.17 4.34
CA GLY A 553 -3.37 28.77 2.94
C GLY A 553 -2.55 27.54 2.54
N ARG A 554 -2.44 27.30 1.23
CA ARG A 554 -1.69 26.15 0.67
C ARG A 554 -0.25 26.57 0.36
N PRO A 555 0.76 25.71 0.65
CA PRO A 555 2.14 25.98 0.28
C PRO A 555 2.34 26.01 -1.23
N ASP A 556 3.17 26.94 -1.72
CA ASP A 556 3.70 26.89 -3.09
C ASP A 556 4.83 25.86 -3.18
N LEU A 557 4.42 24.59 -3.20
CA LEU A 557 5.34 23.47 -3.26
C LEU A 557 6.15 23.45 -4.58
N THR A 558 5.67 24.07 -5.66
CA THR A 558 6.44 24.14 -6.91
C THR A 558 7.66 25.03 -6.71
N ALA A 559 7.46 26.24 -6.19
CA ALA A 559 8.56 27.15 -5.89
C ALA A 559 9.52 26.55 -4.88
N MET A 560 9.01 25.94 -3.80
CA MET A 560 9.85 25.36 -2.74
C MET A 560 10.71 24.18 -3.25
N ILE A 561 10.12 23.23 -4.00
CA ILE A 561 10.88 22.09 -4.56
C ILE A 561 11.88 22.59 -5.61
N ARG A 562 11.47 23.52 -6.49
CA ARG A 562 12.36 24.10 -7.51
C ARG A 562 13.54 24.82 -6.86
N ASN A 563 13.27 25.65 -5.85
CA ASN A 563 14.32 26.35 -5.11
C ASN A 563 15.26 25.35 -4.43
N ALA A 564 14.70 24.31 -3.80
CA ALA A 564 15.50 23.28 -3.15
C ALA A 564 16.47 22.60 -4.13
N VAL A 565 16.01 22.22 -5.32
CA VAL A 565 16.85 21.56 -6.33
C VAL A 565 17.82 22.52 -7.00
N ASN A 566 17.37 23.70 -7.43
CA ASN A 566 18.19 24.63 -8.20
C ASN A 566 19.31 25.28 -7.38
N THR A 567 19.12 25.41 -6.06
CA THR A 567 20.17 25.92 -5.16
C THR A 567 21.19 24.84 -4.76
N THR A 568 20.96 23.58 -5.14
CA THR A 568 21.86 22.47 -4.82
C THR A 568 22.91 22.29 -5.92
N PRO A 569 24.22 22.33 -5.57
CA PRO A 569 25.31 22.05 -6.51
C PRO A 569 25.19 20.71 -7.24
N SER A 570 25.72 20.61 -8.46
CA SER A 570 25.61 19.40 -9.29
C SER A 570 26.28 18.15 -8.71
N ASN A 571 27.22 18.33 -7.78
CA ASN A 571 27.90 17.26 -7.08
C ASN A 571 27.13 16.70 -5.87
N GLN A 572 26.06 17.37 -5.44
CA GLN A 572 25.24 17.00 -4.30
C GLN A 572 23.96 16.26 -4.71
N ARG A 573 23.26 15.73 -3.71
CA ARG A 573 22.06 14.91 -3.86
C ARG A 573 20.89 15.49 -3.07
N VAL A 574 19.71 15.47 -3.69
CA VAL A 574 18.47 15.97 -3.11
C VAL A 574 17.50 14.81 -2.94
N LEU A 575 16.94 14.64 -1.74
CA LEU A 575 15.81 13.74 -1.49
C LEU A 575 14.53 14.55 -1.34
N ILE A 576 13.54 14.27 -2.18
CA ILE A 576 12.17 14.76 -2.00
C ILE A 576 11.34 13.59 -1.48
N ALA A 577 10.96 13.65 -0.20
CA ALA A 577 10.13 12.62 0.43
C ALA A 577 8.77 13.21 0.81
N ALA A 578 7.68 12.59 0.38
CA ALA A 578 6.35 13.15 0.56
C ALA A 578 5.32 12.09 0.97
N CYS A 579 4.36 12.47 1.82
CA CYS A 579 3.23 11.64 2.23
C CYS A 579 1.97 12.49 2.42
N GLY A 580 0.84 12.10 1.82
CA GLY A 580 -0.41 12.84 1.92
C GLY A 580 -1.44 12.45 0.86
N PRO A 581 -2.47 13.27 0.64
CA PRO A 581 -3.56 12.95 -0.29
C PRO A 581 -3.06 12.83 -1.74
N ASP A 582 -3.79 12.09 -2.58
CA ASP A 582 -3.37 11.76 -3.94
C ASP A 582 -3.07 13.00 -4.80
N GLY A 583 -3.89 14.05 -4.70
CA GLY A 583 -3.63 15.32 -5.40
C GLY A 583 -2.27 15.93 -5.04
N LEU A 584 -1.90 15.92 -3.76
CA LEU A 584 -0.60 16.39 -3.28
C LEU A 584 0.54 15.51 -3.81
N MET A 585 0.38 14.19 -3.75
CA MET A 585 1.39 13.24 -4.22
C MET A 585 1.61 13.32 -5.74
N HIS A 586 0.55 13.56 -6.51
CA HIS A 586 0.66 13.82 -7.94
C HIS A 586 1.45 15.09 -8.22
N PHE A 587 1.09 16.18 -7.54
CA PHE A 587 1.76 17.47 -7.71
C PHE A 587 3.26 17.38 -7.40
N VAL A 588 3.64 16.79 -6.25
CA VAL A 588 5.05 16.62 -5.86
C VAL A 588 5.79 15.75 -6.87
N ARG A 589 5.18 14.65 -7.35
CA ARG A 589 5.79 13.74 -8.32
C ARG A 589 6.07 14.44 -9.65
N ASP A 590 5.08 15.15 -10.21
CA ASP A 590 5.22 15.82 -11.50
C ASP A 590 6.21 16.99 -11.43
N THR A 591 6.18 17.75 -10.33
CA THR A 591 7.16 18.83 -10.08
C THR A 591 8.57 18.27 -9.99
N THR A 592 8.76 17.21 -9.20
CA THR A 592 10.08 16.59 -9.02
C THR A 592 10.59 15.97 -10.31
N ALA A 593 9.73 15.29 -11.09
CA ALA A 593 10.12 14.69 -12.35
C ALA A 593 10.69 15.72 -13.35
N LYS A 594 10.10 16.92 -13.42
CA LYS A 594 10.61 18.02 -14.26
C LYS A 594 12.00 18.52 -13.85
N LEU A 595 12.39 18.30 -12.61
CA LEU A 595 13.66 18.73 -12.03
C LEU A 595 14.74 17.62 -12.05
N ILE A 596 14.40 16.41 -12.50
CA ILE A 596 15.38 15.35 -12.75
C ILE A 596 16.06 15.63 -14.10
N LEU A 597 17.13 16.41 -14.07
CA LEU A 597 17.92 16.77 -15.24
C LEU A 597 19.12 15.82 -15.42
N GLY A 598 19.64 15.75 -16.66
CA GLY A 598 20.84 14.95 -16.95
C GLY A 598 22.07 15.56 -16.29
N ASP A 599 22.19 16.87 -16.38
CA ASP A 599 23.12 17.77 -15.70
C ASP A 599 22.47 18.40 -14.46
N GLY A 600 23.21 18.51 -13.36
CA GLY A 600 22.67 19.02 -12.09
C GLY A 600 22.73 18.00 -10.94
N PRO A 601 22.15 18.32 -9.77
CA PRO A 601 22.20 17.46 -8.60
C PRO A 601 21.43 16.15 -8.81
N ALA A 602 21.81 15.11 -8.08
CA ALA A 602 21.07 13.85 -8.14
C ALA A 602 19.80 13.95 -7.28
N VAL A 603 18.64 14.11 -7.93
CA VAL A 603 17.34 14.19 -7.24
C VAL A 603 16.72 12.79 -7.11
N GLU A 604 16.27 12.39 -5.91
CA GLU A 604 15.50 11.17 -5.67
C GLU A 604 14.11 11.54 -5.12
N LEU A 605 13.07 10.85 -5.59
CA LEU A 605 11.69 11.02 -5.13
C LEU A 605 11.24 9.78 -4.36
N HIS A 606 10.71 9.98 -3.15
CA HIS A 606 10.01 8.95 -2.38
C HIS A 606 8.61 9.43 -1.99
N CYS A 607 7.57 8.84 -2.58
CA CYS A 607 6.19 9.15 -2.19
C CYS A 607 5.61 8.00 -1.37
N GLU A 608 5.35 8.22 -0.09
CA GLU A 608 4.61 7.29 0.75
C GLU A 608 3.10 7.50 0.55
N GLN A 609 2.42 6.46 0.06
CA GLN A 609 0.98 6.48 -0.21
C GLN A 609 0.38 5.20 0.34
N PHE A 610 -0.33 5.34 1.44
CA PHE A 610 -1.15 4.27 1.95
C PHE A 610 -2.56 4.48 1.42
N GLY A 611 -3.02 3.57 0.55
CA GLY A 611 -4.30 3.67 -0.16
C GLY A 611 -5.50 3.27 0.72
N TRP A 612 -5.68 3.97 1.83
CA TRP A 612 -6.86 3.89 2.70
C TRP A 612 -7.99 4.79 2.20
#